data_AF-A0A8B6DW33-F1
#
_entry.id   AF-A0A8B6DW33-F1
#
_cell.length_a   1.000
_cell.length_b   1.000
_cell.length_c   1.000
_cell.angle_alpha   90.00
_cell.angle_beta   90.00
_cell.angle_gamma   90.00
#
_symmetry.space_group_name_H-M   'P 1'
#
loop_
_entity.id
_entity.type
_entity.pdbx_description
1 polymer ?
#
loop_
_entity_poly.entity_id
_entity_poly.type
_entity_poly.pdbx_seq_one_letter_code
_entity_poly.pdbx_strand_id
1 'polypeptide(L)'
;MFMKQMDNEFVRDSEGSWVAPLPFRVPRQPLPSNRQQALHRANMLDTSLNRNPVKREHFLTFMSPDLTNDLLGVLLRFRKEMVAVTADVQHMFHCFVVRKDHRNYLRFLWHKDNDLQENLVEYRMRVHVFGNSPSPAVATLGLRKAAQASEQEFGSHVTSFVTRDFYVDDGLTSCPTKEEAVKLMKDTQQALAKYGNLRLHKFASNCAEVMSAFHASDLASNLKDLDLECDSKPLQRSLGLSWDVNTDNFLFQLSSENKPITRRGILSTINSLYDPLGFLAPVIIQGKLLLRKIVSETVDWDQPLTDETADEWKSWRDTLIAIETLRIPRTYVPYLSKTATKELHVFSDASEKAIAAVAYLRTTDSSGEPKHRFHSWES
;
A
#
# COMPACT_ATOMS: atom_id res chain seq x y z
N MET A 1 36.11 5.42 14.08
CA MET A 1 35.00 6.08 14.81
C MET A 1 33.77 5.20 14.81
N PHE A 2 33.29 4.75 13.65
CA PHE A 2 32.19 3.77 13.51
C PHE A 2 32.41 2.45 14.27
N MET A 3 33.54 1.75 14.01
CA MET A 3 33.81 0.44 14.65
C MET A 3 33.90 0.55 16.18
N LYS A 4 34.58 1.57 16.70
CA LYS A 4 34.63 1.87 18.15
C LYS A 4 33.25 2.14 18.77
N GLN A 5 32.32 2.70 17.99
CA GLN A 5 30.95 2.95 18.47
C GLN A 5 30.14 1.64 18.47
N MET A 6 30.29 0.82 17.43
CA MET A 6 29.66 -0.50 17.36
C MET A 6 30.19 -1.46 18.45
N ASP A 7 31.50 -1.46 18.72
CA ASP A 7 32.09 -2.32 19.77
C ASP A 7 31.60 -1.98 21.19
N ASN A 8 31.16 -0.74 21.42
CA ASN A 8 30.76 -0.25 22.75
C ASN A 8 29.24 -0.16 22.97
N GLU A 9 28.47 0.08 21.91
CA GLU A 9 27.04 0.41 21.99
C GLU A 9 26.15 -0.62 21.28
N PHE A 10 26.72 -1.60 20.56
CA PHE A 10 25.95 -2.69 19.98
C PHE A 10 25.70 -3.78 21.03
N VAL A 11 24.60 -3.64 21.76
CA VAL A 11 24.29 -4.46 22.94
C VAL A 11 22.99 -5.22 22.75
N ARG A 12 22.80 -6.31 23.52
CA ARG A 12 21.49 -6.95 23.63
C ARG A 12 20.63 -6.21 24.65
N ASP A 13 19.41 -5.88 24.29
CA ASP A 13 18.43 -5.33 25.23
C ASP A 13 17.89 -6.43 26.18
N SER A 14 17.06 -6.01 27.14
CA SER A 14 16.46 -6.90 28.15
C SER A 14 15.52 -7.96 27.56
N GLU A 15 15.12 -7.83 26.29
CA GLU A 15 14.31 -8.80 25.56
C GLU A 15 15.18 -9.75 24.70
N GLY A 16 16.50 -9.59 24.72
CA GLY A 16 17.47 -10.43 24.01
C GLY A 16 17.74 -10.00 22.57
N SER A 17 17.21 -8.84 22.15
CA SER A 17 17.38 -8.29 20.80
C SER A 17 18.66 -7.47 20.69
N TRP A 18 19.39 -7.62 19.59
CA TRP A 18 20.61 -6.84 19.33
C TRP A 18 20.25 -5.42 18.85
N VAL A 19 20.67 -4.41 19.59
CA VAL A 19 20.38 -2.99 19.34
C VAL A 19 21.68 -2.26 19.02
N ALA A 20 21.83 -1.83 17.77
CA ALA A 20 22.98 -1.04 17.30
C ALA A 20 22.65 0.45 17.26
N PRO A 21 23.56 1.35 17.65
CA PRO A 21 23.38 2.77 17.45
C PRO A 21 23.52 3.13 15.97
N LEU A 22 22.73 4.10 15.49
CA LEU A 22 23.01 4.72 14.19
C LEU A 22 24.20 5.69 14.35
N PRO A 23 25.18 5.71 13.43
CA PRO A 23 26.44 6.44 13.58
C PRO A 23 26.28 7.94 13.30
N PHE A 24 25.30 8.57 13.94
CA PHE A 24 25.08 10.01 13.85
C PHE A 24 26.13 10.75 14.69
N ARG A 25 26.69 11.84 14.14
CA ARG A 25 27.53 12.74 14.94
C ARG A 25 26.69 13.36 16.06
N VAL A 26 27.19 13.27 17.30
CA VAL A 26 26.60 13.88 18.50
C VAL A 26 27.38 15.17 18.82
N PRO A 27 26.72 16.27 19.21
CA PRO A 27 25.27 16.42 19.38
C PRO A 27 24.52 16.39 18.05
N ARG A 28 23.33 15.77 18.06
CA ARG A 28 22.41 15.82 16.90
C ARG A 28 22.13 17.29 16.62
N GLN A 29 22.62 17.79 15.49
CA GLN A 29 22.20 19.11 15.04
C GLN A 29 20.72 19.02 14.66
N PRO A 30 19.84 19.85 15.26
CA PRO A 30 18.50 20.05 14.74
C PRO A 30 18.66 20.50 13.29
N LEU A 31 18.18 19.69 12.35
CA LEU A 31 18.21 20.09 10.95
C LEU A 31 17.36 21.36 10.83
N PRO A 32 17.91 22.48 10.33
CA PRO A 32 17.13 23.69 10.16
C PRO A 32 15.95 23.39 9.26
N SER A 33 14.81 24.04 9.54
CA SER A 33 13.61 23.89 8.73
C SER A 33 13.96 24.06 7.25
N ASN A 34 13.85 22.97 6.49
CA ASN A 34 14.12 22.99 5.05
C ASN A 34 12.99 23.69 4.27
N ARG A 35 11.95 24.18 4.95
CA ARG A 35 10.77 24.80 4.35
C ARG A 35 11.14 25.96 3.42
N GLN A 36 12.06 26.84 3.82
CA GLN A 36 12.52 27.94 2.95
C GLN A 36 13.20 27.42 1.68
N GLN A 37 14.03 26.38 1.80
CA GLN A 37 14.72 25.79 0.65
C GLN A 37 13.76 25.02 -0.26
N ALA A 38 12.80 24.30 0.32
CA ALA A 38 11.74 23.61 -0.40
C ALA A 38 10.83 24.58 -1.14
N LEU A 39 10.41 25.67 -0.48
CA LEU A 39 9.60 26.73 -1.07
C LEU A 39 10.38 27.46 -2.18
N HIS A 40 11.67 27.71 -1.97
CA HIS A 40 12.53 28.29 -3.00
C HIS A 40 12.63 27.37 -4.22
N ARG A 41 12.84 26.06 -4.03
CA ARG A 41 12.84 25.06 -5.12
C ARG A 41 11.49 24.98 -5.83
N ALA A 42 10.37 25.03 -5.09
CA ALA A 42 9.03 25.02 -5.65
C ALA A 42 8.76 26.28 -6.48
N ASN A 43 9.11 27.46 -5.98
CA ASN A 43 8.96 28.73 -6.70
C ASN A 43 9.87 28.81 -7.92
N MET A 44 11.09 28.28 -7.83
CA MET A 44 12.01 28.16 -8.95
C MET A 44 11.48 27.22 -10.03
N LEU A 45 10.90 26.08 -9.62
CA LEU A 45 10.25 25.15 -10.53
C LEU A 45 9.06 25.85 -11.21
N ASP A 46 8.14 26.45 -10.45
CA ASP A 46 6.98 27.15 -10.97
C ASP A 46 7.38 28.27 -11.95
N THR A 47 8.33 29.11 -11.57
CA THR A 47 8.89 30.15 -12.45
C THR A 47 9.48 29.55 -13.72
N SER A 48 10.19 28.42 -13.62
CA SER A 48 10.77 27.74 -14.77
C SER A 48 9.73 27.10 -15.68
N LEU A 49 8.63 26.59 -15.14
CA LEU A 49 7.53 26.02 -15.91
C LEU A 49 6.74 27.15 -16.60
N ASN A 50 6.49 28.27 -15.91
CA ASN A 50 5.81 29.43 -16.49
C ASN A 50 6.60 30.10 -17.63
N ARG A 51 7.94 30.06 -17.57
CA ARG A 51 8.81 30.62 -18.63
C ARG A 51 8.96 29.74 -19.86
N ASN A 52 8.73 28.42 -19.75
CA ASN A 52 8.94 27.50 -20.86
C ASN A 52 7.70 26.60 -21.02
N PRO A 53 6.78 26.96 -21.94
CA PRO A 53 5.54 26.23 -22.18
C PRO A 53 5.77 24.76 -22.55
N VAL A 54 6.82 24.45 -23.32
CA VAL A 54 7.19 23.07 -23.67
C VAL A 54 7.66 22.29 -22.44
N LYS A 55 8.48 22.91 -21.59
CA LYS A 55 8.90 22.29 -20.32
C LYS A 55 7.71 22.07 -19.39
N ARG A 56 6.76 23.01 -19.34
CA ARG A 56 5.51 22.89 -18.58
C ARG A 56 4.65 21.75 -19.11
N GLU A 57 4.46 21.66 -20.41
CA GLU A 57 3.75 20.57 -21.05
C GLU A 57 4.43 19.23 -20.77
N HIS A 58 5.74 19.12 -20.95
CA HIS A 58 6.48 17.89 -20.63
C HIS A 58 6.39 17.52 -19.14
N PHE A 59 6.52 18.51 -18.24
CA PHE A 59 6.41 18.29 -16.80
C PHE A 59 5.00 17.84 -16.42
N LEU A 60 3.96 18.52 -16.93
CA LEU A 60 2.57 18.13 -16.72
C LEU A 60 2.33 16.75 -17.31
N THR A 61 2.64 16.48 -18.57
CA THR A 61 2.49 15.16 -19.21
C THR A 61 3.25 14.04 -18.49
N PHE A 62 4.43 14.34 -17.93
CA PHE A 62 5.20 13.38 -17.14
C PHE A 62 4.57 13.10 -15.76
N MET A 63 4.01 14.13 -15.13
CA MET A 63 3.33 14.04 -13.83
C MET A 63 1.83 13.66 -13.94
N SER A 64 1.27 13.72 -15.14
CA SER A 64 -0.18 13.67 -15.41
C SER A 64 -0.77 12.26 -15.36
N PRO A 65 -0.11 11.20 -15.85
CA PRO A 65 -0.69 9.89 -15.72
C PRO A 65 -0.16 9.24 -14.44
N ASP A 66 -0.88 9.44 -13.33
CA ASP A 66 -0.91 8.39 -12.32
C ASP A 66 -1.59 7.18 -12.99
N LEU A 67 -0.75 6.31 -13.55
CA LEU A 67 -1.21 5.09 -14.23
C LEU A 67 -1.61 4.01 -13.22
N THR A 68 -1.32 4.23 -11.93
CA THR A 68 -1.68 3.31 -10.86
C THR A 68 -3.19 3.22 -10.78
N ASN A 69 -3.71 1.99 -10.67
CA ASN A 69 -5.14 1.86 -10.41
C ASN A 69 -5.45 2.42 -9.03
N ASP A 70 -6.63 3.03 -8.91
CA ASP A 70 -7.16 3.39 -7.61
C ASP A 70 -7.24 2.15 -6.71
N LEU A 71 -6.58 2.23 -5.54
CA LEU A 71 -6.48 1.11 -4.61
C LEU A 71 -7.87 0.65 -4.15
N LEU A 72 -8.74 1.61 -3.82
CA LEU A 72 -10.11 1.32 -3.44
C LEU A 72 -10.80 0.52 -4.55
N GLY A 73 -10.67 0.93 -5.81
CA GLY A 73 -11.18 0.20 -6.96
C GLY A 73 -10.67 -1.25 -7.07
N VAL A 74 -9.37 -1.48 -6.85
CA VAL A 74 -8.77 -2.83 -6.87
C VAL A 74 -9.35 -3.68 -5.74
N LEU A 75 -9.38 -3.16 -4.51
CA LEU A 75 -9.94 -3.86 -3.35
C LEU A 75 -11.44 -4.14 -3.52
N LEU A 76 -12.20 -3.22 -4.10
CA LEU A 76 -13.62 -3.43 -4.37
C LEU A 76 -13.84 -4.60 -5.34
N ARG A 77 -13.00 -4.77 -6.37
CA ARG A 77 -13.04 -5.91 -7.31
C ARG A 77 -12.52 -7.20 -6.68
N PHE A 78 -11.50 -7.11 -5.83
CA PHE A 78 -10.98 -8.24 -5.08
C PHE A 78 -12.04 -8.87 -4.17
N ARG A 79 -13.03 -8.09 -3.71
CA ARG A 79 -14.15 -8.54 -2.87
C ARG A 79 -15.35 -9.12 -3.64
N LYS A 80 -15.30 -9.18 -4.96
CA LYS A 80 -16.47 -9.45 -5.82
C LYS A 80 -16.95 -10.90 -5.79
N GLU A 81 -16.04 -11.86 -5.92
CA GLU A 81 -16.37 -13.29 -6.10
C GLU A 81 -15.67 -14.18 -5.05
N MET A 82 -16.06 -15.45 -4.96
CA MET A 82 -15.63 -16.36 -3.87
C MET A 82 -14.19 -16.80 -3.92
N VAL A 83 -13.61 -17.00 -5.10
CA VAL A 83 -12.23 -17.47 -5.20
C VAL A 83 -11.33 -16.25 -5.36
N ALA A 84 -10.69 -15.82 -4.28
CA ALA A 84 -9.72 -14.75 -4.32
C ALA A 84 -8.34 -15.28 -4.72
N VAL A 85 -7.63 -14.52 -5.54
CA VAL A 85 -6.23 -14.79 -5.87
C VAL A 85 -5.44 -13.51 -5.86
N THR A 86 -4.23 -13.60 -5.34
CA THR A 86 -3.25 -12.52 -5.40
C THR A 86 -1.94 -13.04 -5.99
N ALA A 87 -1.17 -12.15 -6.60
CA ALA A 87 0.15 -12.41 -7.14
C ALA A 87 1.02 -11.14 -7.08
N ASP A 88 2.32 -11.30 -7.23
CA ASP A 88 3.34 -10.23 -7.22
C ASP A 88 4.17 -10.28 -8.50
N VAL A 89 4.67 -9.14 -8.98
CA VAL A 89 5.64 -9.07 -10.08
C VAL A 89 7.04 -8.92 -9.51
N GLN A 90 7.86 -9.96 -9.64
CA GLN A 90 9.20 -9.99 -9.08
C GLN A 90 10.05 -8.80 -9.56
N HIS A 91 10.47 -7.94 -8.62
CA HIS A 91 11.33 -6.79 -8.87
C HIS A 91 10.85 -5.91 -10.03
N MET A 92 9.54 -5.60 -10.06
CA MET A 92 8.87 -4.97 -11.20
C MET A 92 9.64 -3.79 -11.83
N PHE A 93 10.16 -2.85 -11.02
CA PHE A 93 10.90 -1.70 -11.55
C PHE A 93 12.20 -2.10 -12.27
N HIS A 94 12.92 -3.09 -11.75
CA HIS A 94 14.19 -3.54 -12.31
C HIS A 94 14.04 -4.29 -13.64
N CYS A 95 12.83 -4.70 -14.00
CA CYS A 95 12.54 -5.32 -15.29
C CYS A 95 12.58 -4.32 -16.45
N PHE A 96 12.51 -3.01 -16.19
CA PHE A 96 12.47 -1.97 -17.21
C PHE A 96 13.81 -1.22 -17.31
N VAL A 97 14.38 -1.18 -18.52
CA VAL A 97 15.71 -0.63 -18.79
C VAL A 97 15.66 0.87 -19.09
N VAL A 98 16.54 1.64 -18.46
CA VAL A 98 16.72 3.07 -18.72
C VAL A 98 17.55 3.28 -19.99
N ARG A 99 17.12 4.22 -20.83
CA ARG A 99 17.83 4.63 -22.06
C ARG A 99 19.27 5.04 -21.75
N LYS A 100 20.23 4.61 -22.58
CA LYS A 100 21.68 4.71 -22.28
C LYS A 100 22.14 6.14 -21.95
N ASP A 101 21.64 7.13 -22.67
CA ASP A 101 21.92 8.56 -22.49
C ASP A 101 21.32 9.14 -21.20
N HIS A 102 20.23 8.58 -20.70
CA HIS A 102 19.58 8.99 -19.45
C HIS A 102 20.19 8.35 -18.18
N ARG A 103 20.98 7.27 -18.32
CA ARG A 103 21.60 6.59 -17.17
C ARG A 103 22.56 7.48 -16.37
N ASN A 104 23.04 8.57 -16.98
CA ASN A 104 23.88 9.55 -16.30
C ASN A 104 23.15 10.29 -15.17
N TYR A 105 21.82 10.33 -15.19
CA TYR A 105 21.01 10.90 -14.12
C TYR A 105 20.79 9.95 -12.93
N LEU A 106 21.19 8.68 -13.06
CA LEU A 106 21.05 7.64 -12.03
C LEU A 106 22.42 7.11 -11.58
N ARG A 107 23.38 8.05 -11.42
CA ARG A 107 24.74 7.76 -10.95
C ARG A 107 24.76 7.59 -9.44
N PHE A 108 25.57 6.66 -8.97
CA PHE A 108 25.84 6.47 -7.54
C PHE A 108 27.28 6.04 -7.34
N LEU A 109 27.81 6.30 -6.15
CA LEU A 109 29.14 5.85 -5.75
C LEU A 109 29.00 4.57 -4.94
N TRP A 110 29.82 3.57 -5.25
CA TRP A 110 29.92 2.35 -4.46
C TRP A 110 31.34 1.83 -4.48
N HIS A 111 31.70 1.01 -3.50
CA HIS A 111 33.03 0.42 -3.48
C HIS A 111 33.17 -0.60 -4.60
N LYS A 112 34.33 -0.58 -5.26
CA LYS A 112 34.63 -1.49 -6.36
C LYS A 112 34.47 -2.94 -5.90
N ASP A 113 33.89 -3.76 -6.77
CA ASP A 113 33.69 -5.19 -6.55
C ASP A 113 32.90 -5.55 -5.27
N ASN A 114 32.13 -4.58 -4.75
CA ASN A 114 31.36 -4.69 -3.51
C ASN A 114 32.22 -4.95 -2.25
N ASP A 115 33.48 -4.50 -2.27
CA ASP A 115 34.41 -4.61 -1.13
C ASP A 115 34.62 -3.24 -0.47
N LEU A 116 34.22 -3.08 0.79
CA LEU A 116 34.34 -1.82 1.53
C LEU A 116 35.78 -1.34 1.74
N GLN A 117 36.79 -2.19 1.53
CA GLN A 117 38.21 -1.82 1.58
C GLN A 117 38.72 -1.23 0.26
N GLU A 118 38.00 -1.46 -0.84
CA GLU A 118 38.37 -0.96 -2.16
C GLU A 118 37.95 0.50 -2.36
N ASN A 119 38.48 1.12 -3.43
CA ASN A 119 38.16 2.49 -3.76
C ASN A 119 36.69 2.68 -4.14
N LEU A 120 36.12 3.84 -3.79
CA LEU A 120 34.83 4.29 -4.30
C LEU A 120 34.93 4.53 -5.81
N VAL A 121 34.05 3.89 -6.58
CA VAL A 121 33.93 4.06 -8.02
C VAL A 121 32.51 4.47 -8.40
N GLU A 122 32.37 5.09 -9.57
CA GLU A 122 31.07 5.53 -10.07
C GLU A 122 30.36 4.41 -10.84
N TYR A 123 29.15 4.11 -10.41
CA TYR A 123 28.21 3.22 -11.09
C TYR A 123 27.02 4.01 -11.66
N ARG A 124 26.33 3.39 -12.63
CA ARG A 124 25.11 3.92 -13.24
C ARG A 124 24.04 2.85 -13.21
N MET A 125 22.87 3.18 -12.66
CA MET A 125 21.73 2.28 -12.76
C MET A 125 21.35 2.10 -14.23
N ARG A 126 21.12 0.84 -14.61
CA ARG A 126 20.71 0.47 -15.98
C ARG A 126 19.21 0.33 -16.10
N VAL A 127 18.51 0.26 -14.99
CA VAL A 127 17.08 -0.06 -14.87
C VAL A 127 16.39 1.00 -14.03
N HIS A 128 15.06 1.04 -14.09
CA HIS A 128 14.26 1.89 -13.23
C HIS A 128 14.40 1.42 -11.78
N VAL A 129 14.52 2.37 -10.85
CA VAL A 129 14.77 2.10 -9.43
C VAL A 129 13.64 2.63 -8.56
N PHE A 130 13.51 2.04 -7.37
CA PHE A 130 12.63 2.53 -6.31
C PHE A 130 13.03 3.95 -5.87
N GLY A 131 12.05 4.73 -5.42
CA GLY A 131 12.25 6.12 -4.95
C GLY A 131 12.43 7.16 -6.06
N ASN A 132 12.49 6.74 -7.33
CA ASN A 132 12.50 7.65 -8.47
C ASN A 132 11.07 7.88 -8.99
N SER A 133 10.61 9.14 -8.99
CA SER A 133 9.22 9.52 -9.26
C SER A 133 8.57 8.91 -10.52
N PRO A 134 9.24 8.79 -11.69
CA PRO A 134 8.61 8.16 -12.86
C PRO A 134 8.63 6.63 -12.89
N SER A 135 9.44 5.99 -12.04
CA SER A 135 9.61 4.53 -12.12
C SER A 135 8.30 3.76 -12.00
N PRO A 136 7.35 4.13 -11.10
CA PRO A 136 6.04 3.50 -11.05
C PRO A 136 5.25 3.61 -12.36
N ALA A 137 5.12 4.80 -12.92
CA ALA A 137 4.38 5.00 -14.16
C ALA A 137 4.99 4.22 -15.34
N VAL A 138 6.33 4.21 -15.46
CA VAL A 138 7.01 3.43 -16.51
C VAL A 138 6.77 1.94 -16.35
N ALA A 139 6.85 1.42 -15.12
CA ALA A 139 6.64 0.01 -14.87
C ALA A 139 5.19 -0.43 -15.13
N THR A 140 4.21 0.34 -14.65
CA THR A 140 2.79 0.10 -14.93
C THR A 140 2.50 0.14 -16.43
N LEU A 141 3.07 1.10 -17.17
CA LEU A 141 2.90 1.17 -18.63
C LEU A 141 3.53 -0.05 -19.32
N GLY A 142 4.73 -0.44 -18.90
CA GLY A 142 5.43 -1.60 -19.45
C GLY A 142 4.67 -2.91 -19.21
N LEU A 143 4.13 -3.09 -18.00
CA LEU A 143 3.27 -4.21 -17.63
C LEU A 143 2.00 -4.25 -18.51
N ARG A 144 1.31 -3.12 -18.68
CA ARG A 144 0.13 -3.02 -19.57
C ARG A 144 0.45 -3.31 -21.03
N LYS A 145 1.60 -2.84 -21.54
CA LYS A 145 2.05 -3.13 -22.90
C LYS A 145 2.33 -4.62 -23.12
N ALA A 146 2.95 -5.29 -22.13
CA ALA A 146 3.18 -6.73 -22.19
C ALA A 146 1.85 -7.51 -22.26
N ALA A 147 0.86 -7.11 -21.45
CA ALA A 147 -0.46 -7.72 -21.48
C ALA A 147 -1.20 -7.46 -22.81
N GLN A 148 -1.19 -6.23 -23.32
CA GLN A 148 -1.79 -5.89 -24.62
C GLN A 148 -1.17 -6.70 -25.77
N ALA A 149 0.16 -6.88 -25.78
CA ALA A 149 0.83 -7.69 -26.79
C ALA A 149 0.44 -9.18 -26.72
N SER A 150 -0.01 -9.66 -25.56
CA SER A 150 -0.44 -11.04 -25.34
C SER A 150 -1.90 -11.31 -25.70
N GLU A 151 -2.71 -10.28 -25.95
CA GLU A 151 -4.17 -10.37 -26.05
C GLU A 151 -4.65 -11.32 -27.16
N GLN A 152 -3.95 -11.35 -28.30
CA GLN A 152 -4.30 -12.24 -29.41
C GLN A 152 -4.13 -13.73 -29.08
N GLU A 153 -3.15 -14.07 -28.24
CA GLU A 153 -2.81 -15.47 -27.91
C GLU A 153 -3.47 -15.92 -26.62
N PHE A 154 -3.48 -15.06 -25.60
CA PHE A 154 -3.96 -15.41 -24.26
C PHE A 154 -5.36 -14.86 -23.96
N GLY A 155 -5.92 -14.00 -24.80
CA GLY A 155 -7.26 -13.43 -24.63
C GLY A 155 -7.32 -12.16 -23.78
N SER A 156 -8.45 -11.47 -23.85
CA SER A 156 -8.66 -10.17 -23.21
C SER A 156 -8.78 -10.23 -21.67
N HIS A 157 -8.99 -11.41 -21.08
CA HIS A 157 -9.04 -11.57 -19.63
C HIS A 157 -7.70 -11.25 -18.96
N VAL A 158 -6.57 -11.58 -19.61
CA VAL A 158 -5.23 -11.22 -19.12
C VAL A 158 -5.05 -9.70 -19.14
N THR A 159 -5.36 -9.06 -20.27
CA THR A 159 -5.29 -7.60 -20.41
C THR A 159 -6.18 -6.88 -19.40
N SER A 160 -7.40 -7.39 -19.18
CA SER A 160 -8.35 -6.84 -18.20
C SER A 160 -7.80 -6.93 -16.78
N PHE A 161 -7.30 -8.10 -16.37
CA PHE A 161 -6.68 -8.31 -15.05
C PHE A 161 -5.47 -7.39 -14.86
N VAL A 162 -4.51 -7.39 -15.78
CA VAL A 162 -3.31 -6.54 -15.69
C VAL A 162 -3.65 -5.05 -15.65
N THR A 163 -4.62 -4.62 -16.45
CA THR A 163 -4.95 -3.19 -16.57
C THR A 163 -5.72 -2.68 -15.36
N ARG A 164 -6.58 -3.51 -14.76
CA ARG A 164 -7.56 -3.08 -13.75
C ARG A 164 -7.24 -3.56 -12.33
N ASP A 165 -6.59 -4.71 -12.16
CA ASP A 165 -6.55 -5.41 -10.88
C ASP A 165 -5.15 -5.40 -10.24
N PHE A 166 -4.19 -4.70 -10.85
CA PHE A 166 -2.89 -4.42 -10.24
C PHE A 166 -2.89 -3.10 -9.50
N TYR A 167 -2.37 -3.10 -8.27
CA TYR A 167 -1.90 -1.93 -7.57
C TYR A 167 -0.37 -1.98 -7.52
N VAL A 168 0.28 -1.20 -8.38
CA VAL A 168 1.74 -1.27 -8.61
C VAL A 168 2.15 -2.68 -9.04
N ASP A 169 2.86 -3.44 -8.20
CA ASP A 169 3.38 -4.80 -8.43
C ASP A 169 2.44 -5.90 -7.93
N ASP A 170 1.50 -5.58 -7.03
CA ASP A 170 0.52 -6.51 -6.50
C ASP A 170 -0.71 -6.62 -7.39
N GLY A 171 -0.97 -7.82 -7.92
CA GLY A 171 -2.22 -8.18 -8.59
C GLY A 171 -3.20 -8.81 -7.62
N LEU A 172 -4.42 -8.27 -7.50
CA LEU A 172 -5.48 -8.80 -6.63
C LEU A 172 -6.80 -8.90 -7.39
N THR A 173 -7.35 -10.10 -7.50
CA THR A 173 -8.65 -10.30 -8.15
C THR A 173 -9.46 -11.42 -7.50
N SER A 174 -10.71 -11.57 -7.93
CA SER A 174 -11.55 -12.69 -7.52
C SER A 174 -12.33 -13.26 -8.69
N CYS A 175 -12.49 -14.58 -8.68
CA CYS A 175 -13.16 -15.34 -9.73
C CYS A 175 -14.36 -16.14 -9.15
N PRO A 176 -15.40 -16.39 -9.96
CA PRO A 176 -16.54 -17.22 -9.56
C PRO A 176 -16.16 -18.67 -9.27
N THR A 177 -15.16 -19.20 -9.97
CA THR A 177 -14.73 -20.61 -9.90
C THR A 177 -13.21 -20.74 -9.75
N LYS A 178 -12.78 -21.88 -9.21
CA LYS A 178 -11.35 -22.21 -9.03
C LYS A 178 -10.66 -22.45 -10.37
N GLU A 179 -11.38 -23.01 -11.35
CA GLU A 179 -10.88 -23.26 -12.69
C GLU A 179 -10.57 -21.95 -13.43
N GLU A 180 -11.47 -20.96 -13.34
CA GLU A 180 -11.26 -19.63 -13.89
C GLU A 180 -10.07 -18.92 -13.24
N ALA A 181 -9.95 -19.02 -11.91
CA ALA A 181 -8.83 -18.46 -11.15
C ALA A 181 -7.48 -19.06 -11.59
N VAL A 182 -7.39 -20.39 -11.67
CA VAL A 182 -6.17 -21.08 -12.13
C VAL A 182 -5.83 -20.70 -13.56
N LYS A 183 -6.83 -20.70 -14.46
CA LYS A 183 -6.63 -20.34 -15.87
C LYS A 183 -6.12 -18.90 -15.99
N LEU A 184 -6.78 -17.94 -15.33
CA LEU A 184 -6.40 -16.53 -15.38
C LEU A 184 -4.95 -16.31 -14.93
N MET A 185 -4.56 -16.91 -13.80
CA MET A 185 -3.20 -16.76 -13.27
C MET A 185 -2.14 -17.45 -14.15
N LYS A 186 -2.41 -18.65 -14.67
CA LYS A 186 -1.47 -19.35 -15.56
C LYS A 186 -1.31 -18.61 -16.90
N ASP A 187 -2.41 -18.18 -17.50
CA ASP A 187 -2.38 -17.40 -18.74
C ASP A 187 -1.61 -16.09 -18.52
N THR A 188 -1.85 -15.40 -17.41
CA THR A 188 -1.14 -14.15 -17.07
C THR A 188 0.35 -14.40 -16.83
N GLN A 189 0.71 -15.44 -16.08
CA GLN A 189 2.11 -15.79 -15.83
C GLN A 189 2.86 -16.07 -17.13
N GLN A 190 2.27 -16.84 -18.05
CA GLN A 190 2.87 -17.16 -19.35
C GLN A 190 2.94 -15.94 -20.26
N ALA A 191 1.87 -15.14 -20.34
CA ALA A 191 1.81 -13.91 -21.13
C ALA A 191 2.89 -12.91 -20.70
N LEU A 192 2.99 -12.63 -19.39
CA LEU A 192 3.96 -11.67 -18.86
C LEU A 192 5.40 -12.16 -19.01
N ALA A 193 5.65 -13.46 -18.86
CA ALA A 193 6.97 -14.05 -19.12
C ALA A 193 7.35 -13.92 -20.61
N LYS A 194 6.44 -14.26 -21.53
CA LYS A 194 6.69 -14.29 -22.98
C LYS A 194 6.85 -12.89 -23.59
N TYR A 195 5.97 -11.95 -23.24
CA TYR A 195 5.89 -10.64 -23.90
C TYR A 195 6.56 -9.51 -23.10
N GLY A 196 6.80 -9.70 -21.81
CA GLY A 196 7.39 -8.70 -20.93
C GLY A 196 8.72 -9.11 -20.30
N ASN A 197 9.10 -10.38 -20.35
CA ASN A 197 10.16 -10.95 -19.51
C ASN A 197 9.94 -10.63 -18.01
N LEU A 198 8.68 -10.70 -17.59
CA LEU A 198 8.23 -10.41 -16.23
C LEU A 198 7.87 -11.72 -15.53
N ARG A 199 8.38 -11.92 -14.32
CA ARG A 199 8.06 -13.10 -13.50
C ARG A 199 6.92 -12.76 -12.53
N LEU A 200 5.76 -13.37 -12.77
CA LEU A 200 4.65 -13.36 -11.82
C LEU A 200 4.82 -14.52 -10.82
N HIS A 201 4.79 -14.22 -9.52
CA HIS A 201 5.05 -15.17 -8.43
C HIS A 201 4.30 -14.78 -7.15
N LYS A 202 4.64 -15.40 -6.01
CA LYS A 202 3.99 -15.26 -4.70
C LYS A 202 2.46 -15.37 -4.78
N PHE A 203 1.97 -16.38 -5.49
CA PHE A 203 0.54 -16.69 -5.56
C PHE A 203 0.00 -17.02 -4.17
N ALA A 204 -1.14 -16.42 -3.82
CA ALA A 204 -1.93 -16.76 -2.64
C ALA A 204 -3.42 -16.77 -2.97
N SER A 205 -4.16 -17.74 -2.44
CA SER A 205 -5.59 -17.90 -2.69
C SER A 205 -6.29 -18.55 -1.50
N ASN A 206 -7.53 -18.16 -1.23
CA ASN A 206 -8.40 -18.84 -0.25
C ASN A 206 -8.86 -20.24 -0.69
N CYS A 207 -8.42 -20.72 -1.85
CA CYS A 207 -8.72 -22.04 -2.38
C CYS A 207 -7.45 -22.89 -2.50
N ALA A 208 -7.35 -23.97 -1.74
CA ALA A 208 -6.21 -24.89 -1.75
C ALA A 208 -5.97 -25.52 -3.14
N GLU A 209 -7.03 -25.76 -3.91
CA GLU A 209 -6.92 -26.30 -5.26
C GLU A 209 -6.23 -25.31 -6.22
N VAL A 210 -6.52 -24.01 -6.08
CA VAL A 210 -5.82 -22.96 -6.83
C VAL A 210 -4.33 -22.97 -6.46
N MET A 211 -4.01 -23.04 -5.16
CA MET A 211 -2.62 -23.10 -4.69
C MET A 211 -1.88 -24.33 -5.22
N SER A 212 -2.54 -25.49 -5.27
CA SER A 212 -1.95 -26.73 -5.78
C SER A 212 -1.62 -26.71 -7.29
N ALA A 213 -2.16 -25.74 -8.03
CA ALA A 213 -1.93 -25.62 -9.47
C ALA A 213 -0.59 -24.95 -9.83
N PHE A 214 0.12 -24.37 -8.87
CA PHE A 214 1.38 -23.65 -9.05
C PHE A 214 2.56 -24.35 -8.36
N HIS A 215 3.76 -24.08 -8.85
CA HIS A 215 4.98 -24.63 -8.27
C HIS A 215 5.26 -24.00 -6.89
N ALA A 216 5.81 -24.78 -5.96
CA ALA A 216 6.07 -24.31 -4.59
C ALA A 216 6.95 -23.05 -4.50
N SER A 217 7.85 -22.84 -5.47
CA SER A 217 8.67 -21.62 -5.56
C SER A 217 7.89 -20.35 -5.88
N ASP A 218 6.70 -20.49 -6.45
CA ASP A 218 5.87 -19.38 -6.88
C ASP A 218 4.73 -19.10 -5.88
N LEU A 219 4.62 -19.87 -4.79
CA LEU A 219 3.62 -19.65 -3.76
C LEU A 219 4.13 -18.64 -2.71
N ALA A 220 3.22 -17.83 -2.16
CA ALA A 220 3.53 -16.98 -1.02
C ALA A 220 3.82 -17.83 0.24
N SER A 221 4.76 -17.39 1.08
CA SER A 221 4.93 -17.97 2.43
C SER A 221 3.71 -17.64 3.29
N ASN A 222 3.09 -18.67 3.89
CA ASN A 222 1.82 -18.81 4.65
C ASN A 222 1.04 -17.63 5.31
N LEU A 223 1.40 -16.36 5.19
CA LEU A 223 0.60 -15.20 5.61
C LEU A 223 0.88 -14.04 4.63
N LYS A 224 -0.17 -13.52 3.95
CA LYS A 224 -0.04 -12.30 3.13
C LYS A 224 -0.54 -11.13 3.95
N ASP A 225 0.39 -10.32 4.46
CA ASP A 225 0.05 -8.98 4.93
C ASP A 225 -0.41 -8.17 3.70
N LEU A 226 -1.64 -7.64 3.72
CA LEU A 226 -2.13 -6.68 2.71
C LEU A 226 -1.60 -5.28 3.00
N ASP A 227 -0.36 -5.20 3.43
CA ASP A 227 0.34 -3.94 3.66
C ASP A 227 0.90 -3.46 2.32
N LEU A 228 0.01 -2.96 1.47
CA LEU A 228 0.31 -2.49 0.11
C LEU A 228 1.20 -1.22 0.08
N GLU A 229 1.65 -0.76 1.25
CA GLU A 229 2.50 0.43 1.40
C GLU A 229 3.89 0.13 2.00
N CYS A 230 4.17 -1.09 2.51
CA CYS A 230 5.43 -1.36 3.21
C CYS A 230 6.06 -2.72 2.86
N ASP A 231 7.09 -2.67 2.03
CA ASP A 231 7.84 -3.83 1.58
C ASP A 231 8.94 -4.20 2.62
N SER A 232 8.57 -4.79 3.77
CA SER A 232 9.54 -5.43 4.67
C SER A 232 8.96 -6.47 5.65
N LYS A 233 8.87 -7.75 5.23
CA LYS A 233 8.94 -8.99 6.08
C LYS A 233 7.88 -9.14 7.22
N PRO A 234 7.67 -10.37 7.75
CA PRO A 234 6.38 -10.74 8.33
C PRO A 234 6.16 -10.10 9.70
N LEU A 235 4.92 -9.73 9.99
CA LEU A 235 4.44 -9.47 11.35
C LEU A 235 5.21 -8.36 12.11
N GLN A 236 5.44 -7.20 11.51
CA GLN A 236 5.66 -6.00 12.32
C GLN A 236 5.43 -4.71 11.52
N ARG A 237 4.33 -4.03 11.89
CA ARG A 237 4.17 -2.56 11.88
C ARG A 237 3.82 -1.90 10.53
N SER A 238 2.62 -2.21 10.06
CA SER A 238 1.64 -1.15 9.78
C SER A 238 0.30 -1.55 10.43
N LEU A 239 -0.46 -0.57 10.93
CA LEU A 239 -1.77 -0.78 11.56
C LEU A 239 -2.78 -0.96 10.43
N GLY A 240 -2.77 -2.10 9.75
CA GLY A 240 -3.39 -2.23 8.43
C GLY A 240 -4.49 -3.28 8.30
N LEU A 241 -5.24 -3.15 7.20
CA LEU A 241 -6.12 -4.18 6.66
C LEU A 241 -5.29 -5.40 6.23
N SER A 242 -5.47 -6.53 6.90
CA SER A 242 -4.87 -7.82 6.54
C SER A 242 -5.94 -8.79 6.04
N TRP A 243 -5.59 -9.78 5.20
CA TRP A 243 -6.52 -10.80 4.74
C TRP A 243 -6.09 -12.18 5.24
N ASP A 244 -6.94 -12.78 6.06
CA ASP A 244 -6.80 -14.18 6.42
C ASP A 244 -7.36 -15.05 5.30
N VAL A 245 -6.43 -15.66 4.57
CA VAL A 245 -6.67 -16.54 3.44
C VAL A 245 -7.50 -17.78 3.85
N ASN A 246 -7.35 -18.27 5.08
CA ASN A 246 -8.00 -19.51 5.52
C ASN A 246 -9.49 -19.29 5.82
N THR A 247 -9.81 -18.17 6.48
CA THR A 247 -11.19 -17.84 6.86
C THR A 247 -11.88 -16.90 5.86
N ASP A 248 -11.14 -16.39 4.88
CA ASP A 248 -11.55 -15.41 3.88
C ASP A 248 -12.11 -14.10 4.47
N ASN A 249 -11.48 -13.63 5.55
CA ASN A 249 -11.86 -12.41 6.25
C ASN A 249 -10.75 -11.38 6.22
N PHE A 250 -11.14 -10.12 6.15
CA PHE A 250 -10.28 -9.02 6.53
C PHE A 250 -10.18 -8.92 8.04
N LEU A 251 -8.94 -8.71 8.48
CA LEU A 251 -8.51 -8.53 9.85
C LEU A 251 -7.85 -7.16 9.99
N PHE A 252 -7.72 -6.70 11.23
CA PHE A 252 -7.00 -5.48 11.56
C PHE A 252 -6.02 -5.81 12.68
N GLN A 253 -4.80 -5.28 12.56
CA GLN A 253 -3.75 -5.47 13.56
C GLN A 253 -3.42 -4.11 14.19
N LEU A 254 -3.25 -4.08 15.51
CA LEU A 254 -2.80 -2.88 16.18
C LEU A 254 -1.28 -2.86 16.35
N SER A 255 -0.71 -1.66 16.31
CA SER A 255 0.68 -1.46 16.68
C SER A 255 0.76 -1.45 18.20
N SER A 256 1.65 -2.27 18.74
CA SER A 256 1.98 -2.28 20.16
C SER A 256 2.86 -1.10 20.58
N GLU A 257 3.18 -0.17 19.67
CA GLU A 257 4.00 0.99 19.98
C GLU A 257 3.26 1.97 20.90
N ASN A 258 3.76 2.11 22.13
CA ASN A 258 3.34 3.16 23.05
C ASN A 258 3.86 4.51 22.57
N LYS A 259 2.99 5.28 21.93
CA LYS A 259 3.30 6.64 21.48
C LYS A 259 3.11 7.66 22.63
N PRO A 260 3.93 8.72 22.71
CA PRO A 260 3.77 9.77 23.72
C PRO A 260 2.38 10.41 23.68
N ILE A 261 1.81 10.71 24.85
CA ILE A 261 0.51 11.40 24.96
C ILE A 261 0.73 12.90 24.67
N THR A 262 0.88 13.18 23.39
CA THR A 262 1.14 14.50 22.79
C THR A 262 0.31 14.61 21.51
N ARG A 263 0.10 15.82 21.00
CA ARG A 263 -0.59 16.02 19.72
C ARG A 263 0.03 15.17 18.60
N ARG A 264 1.36 15.11 18.53
CA ARG A 264 2.10 14.30 17.54
C ARG A 264 1.82 12.80 17.70
N GLY A 265 1.89 12.28 18.92
CA GLY A 265 1.66 10.85 19.19
C GLY A 265 0.22 10.42 18.87
N ILE A 266 -0.75 11.29 19.15
CA ILE A 266 -2.16 11.07 18.82
C ILE A 266 -2.39 11.04 17.32
N LEU A 267 -1.92 12.07 16.60
CA LEU A 267 -1.98 12.10 15.14
C LEU A 267 -1.32 10.87 14.53
N SER A 268 -0.14 10.48 15.04
CA SER A 268 0.56 9.29 14.58
C SER A 268 -0.23 8.01 14.84
N THR A 269 -0.96 7.90 15.96
CA THR A 269 -1.80 6.73 16.26
C THR A 269 -3.01 6.66 15.33
N ILE A 270 -3.70 7.78 15.11
CA ILE A 270 -4.85 7.85 14.20
C ILE A 270 -4.43 7.51 12.78
N ASN A 271 -3.35 8.14 12.28
CA ASN A 271 -2.86 7.91 10.92
C ASN A 271 -2.27 6.52 10.73
N SER A 272 -1.89 5.83 11.81
CA SER A 272 -1.44 4.46 11.66
C SER A 272 -2.61 3.51 11.35
N LEU A 273 -3.86 3.81 11.72
CA LEU A 273 -5.05 3.03 11.35
C LEU A 273 -5.32 3.14 9.84
N TYR A 274 -4.75 2.22 9.07
CA TYR A 274 -4.88 2.13 7.63
C TYR A 274 -6.13 1.32 7.25
N ASP A 275 -7.10 2.03 6.68
CA ASP A 275 -8.42 1.49 6.34
C ASP A 275 -8.88 2.02 4.96
N PRO A 276 -8.31 1.48 3.86
CA PRO A 276 -8.63 1.94 2.51
C PRO A 276 -10.08 1.65 2.09
N LEU A 277 -10.79 0.78 2.83
CA LEU A 277 -12.18 0.39 2.55
C LEU A 277 -13.19 1.06 3.48
N GLY A 278 -12.75 1.86 4.45
CA GLY A 278 -13.61 2.63 5.35
C GLY A 278 -14.35 1.82 6.41
N PHE A 279 -13.95 0.59 6.73
CA PHE A 279 -14.59 -0.25 7.75
C PHE A 279 -14.46 0.28 9.18
N LEU A 280 -13.32 0.88 9.49
CA LEU A 280 -12.99 1.48 10.78
C LEU A 280 -13.39 2.95 10.85
N ALA A 281 -13.97 3.52 9.80
CA ALA A 281 -14.43 4.91 9.77
C ALA A 281 -15.21 5.34 11.04
N PRO A 282 -16.16 4.53 11.60
CA PRO A 282 -16.88 4.90 12.82
C PRO A 282 -16.00 5.05 14.06
N VAL A 283 -14.83 4.40 14.11
CA VAL A 283 -13.88 4.48 15.22
C VAL A 283 -12.83 5.55 14.95
N ILE A 284 -12.33 5.65 13.71
CA ILE A 284 -11.35 6.64 13.27
C ILE A 284 -11.89 8.07 13.46
N ILE A 285 -13.16 8.30 13.13
CA ILE A 285 -13.80 9.62 13.26
C ILE A 285 -13.79 10.12 14.71
N GLN A 286 -13.97 9.24 15.70
CA GLN A 286 -13.91 9.61 17.12
C GLN A 286 -12.50 10.09 17.48
N GLY A 287 -11.46 9.41 16.99
CA GLY A 287 -10.07 9.82 17.15
C GLY A 287 -9.79 11.17 16.48
N LYS A 288 -10.27 11.38 15.25
CA LYS A 288 -10.12 12.66 14.53
C LYS A 288 -10.81 13.81 15.27
N LEU A 289 -11.98 13.59 15.87
CA LEU A 289 -12.69 14.59 16.68
C LEU A 289 -11.91 14.94 17.95
N LEU A 290 -11.34 13.95 18.64
CA LEU A 290 -10.45 14.19 19.78
C LEU A 290 -9.21 15.00 19.35
N LEU A 291 -8.57 14.63 18.24
CA LEU A 291 -7.45 15.39 17.70
C LEU A 291 -7.84 16.85 17.39
N ARG A 292 -9.02 17.08 16.82
CA ARG A 292 -9.54 18.44 16.56
C ARG A 292 -9.66 19.26 17.84
N LYS A 293 -10.16 18.67 18.94
CA LYS A 293 -10.23 19.31 20.27
C LYS A 293 -8.83 19.63 20.82
N ILE A 294 -7.90 18.67 20.77
CA ILE A 294 -6.50 18.85 21.20
C ILE A 294 -5.81 19.96 20.41
N VAL A 295 -6.12 20.09 19.11
CA VAL A 295 -5.53 21.11 18.25
C VAL A 295 -5.89 22.53 18.71
N SER A 296 -7.08 22.72 19.30
CA SER A 296 -7.45 24.02 19.90
C SER A 296 -6.85 24.28 21.28
N GLU A 297 -6.47 23.23 22.03
CA GLU A 297 -6.01 23.34 23.43
C GLU A 297 -4.49 23.48 23.57
N THR A 298 -3.72 22.98 22.61
CA THR A 298 -2.25 22.98 22.65
C THR A 298 -1.64 23.95 21.64
N VAL A 299 -0.40 24.41 21.88
CA VAL A 299 0.32 25.26 20.91
C VAL A 299 1.42 24.45 20.22
N ASP A 300 2.19 23.69 20.99
CA ASP A 300 3.29 22.86 20.49
C ASP A 300 2.85 21.41 20.24
N TRP A 301 3.51 20.74 19.28
CA TRP A 301 3.20 19.36 18.88
C TRP A 301 3.60 18.31 19.91
N ASP A 302 4.64 18.60 20.70
CA ASP A 302 5.24 17.68 21.65
C ASP A 302 4.92 18.08 23.11
N GLN A 303 4.02 19.05 23.28
CA GLN A 303 3.48 19.45 24.58
C GLN A 303 2.61 18.32 25.19
N PRO A 304 2.77 18.01 26.50
CA PRO A 304 1.86 17.13 27.21
C PRO A 304 0.43 17.67 27.21
N LEU A 305 -0.54 16.76 27.11
CA LEU A 305 -1.97 17.11 27.20
C LEU A 305 -2.38 17.37 28.66
N THR A 306 -3.52 18.02 28.85
CA THR A 306 -4.19 18.10 30.16
C THR A 306 -4.65 16.71 30.59
N ASP A 307 -4.80 16.51 31.91
CA ASP A 307 -5.22 15.21 32.45
C ASP A 307 -6.58 14.76 31.88
N GLU A 308 -7.54 15.69 31.73
CA GLU A 308 -8.85 15.43 31.14
C GLU A 308 -8.76 14.89 29.70
N THR A 309 -8.04 15.60 28.83
CA THR A 309 -7.90 15.21 27.42
C THR A 309 -7.02 13.97 27.25
N ALA A 310 -6.05 13.77 28.15
CA ALA A 310 -5.26 12.54 28.21
C ALA A 310 -6.10 11.32 28.58
N ASP A 311 -7.07 11.46 29.48
CA ASP A 311 -7.96 10.37 29.89
C ASP A 311 -9.01 10.05 28.81
N GLU A 312 -9.57 11.06 28.13
CA GLU A 312 -10.40 10.85 26.93
C GLU A 312 -9.63 10.08 25.84
N TRP A 313 -8.37 10.46 25.61
CA TRP A 313 -7.49 9.79 24.67
C TRP A 313 -7.24 8.32 25.03
N LYS A 314 -6.87 8.05 26.30
CA LYS A 314 -6.64 6.67 26.77
C LYS A 314 -7.89 5.82 26.61
N SER A 315 -9.05 6.36 27.01
CA SER A 315 -10.34 5.68 26.88
C SER A 315 -10.61 5.26 25.44
N TRP A 316 -10.51 6.20 24.48
CA TRP A 316 -10.68 5.87 23.06
C TRP A 316 -9.63 4.86 22.56
N ARG A 317 -8.35 5.05 22.88
CA ARG A 317 -7.27 4.16 22.47
C ARG A 317 -7.50 2.73 22.98
N ASP A 318 -7.95 2.57 24.21
CA ASP A 318 -8.19 1.27 24.81
C ASP A 318 -9.38 0.56 24.14
N THR A 319 -10.33 1.29 23.54
CA THR A 319 -11.37 0.67 22.67
C THR A 319 -10.81 0.06 21.40
N LEU A 320 -9.65 0.54 20.90
CA LEU A 320 -9.08 0.03 19.66
C LEU A 320 -8.74 -1.46 19.76
N ILE A 321 -8.42 -1.97 20.95
CA ILE A 321 -8.13 -3.41 21.18
C ILE A 321 -9.25 -4.31 20.63
N ALA A 322 -10.51 -3.85 20.69
CA ALA A 322 -11.64 -4.59 20.15
C ALA A 322 -11.56 -4.80 18.62
N ILE A 323 -10.87 -3.92 17.89
CA ILE A 323 -10.70 -3.99 16.43
C ILE A 323 -9.91 -5.26 16.04
N GLU A 324 -8.99 -5.75 16.88
CA GLU A 324 -8.25 -6.99 16.60
C GLU A 324 -9.15 -8.24 16.57
N THR A 325 -10.34 -8.16 17.16
CA THR A 325 -11.36 -9.21 17.13
C THR A 325 -12.32 -9.10 15.95
N LEU A 326 -12.31 -7.96 15.25
CA LEU A 326 -13.20 -7.70 14.13
C LEU A 326 -12.83 -8.62 12.95
N ARG A 327 -13.84 -9.26 12.37
CA ARG A 327 -13.73 -10.14 11.20
C ARG A 327 -14.71 -9.66 10.15
N ILE A 328 -14.20 -9.17 9.02
CA ILE A 328 -15.06 -8.67 7.94
C ILE A 328 -14.92 -9.61 6.74
N PRO A 329 -15.98 -10.30 6.30
CA PRO A 329 -15.92 -11.13 5.12
C PRO A 329 -15.38 -10.35 3.93
N ARG A 330 -14.41 -10.93 3.21
CA ARG A 330 -13.90 -10.33 1.97
C ARG A 330 -15.01 -10.22 0.94
N THR A 331 -15.76 -11.30 0.73
CA THR A 331 -16.85 -11.34 -0.25
C THR A 331 -18.07 -10.52 0.15
N TYR A 332 -18.65 -9.79 -0.81
CA TYR A 332 -19.96 -9.15 -0.58
C TYR A 332 -21.06 -10.19 -0.46
N VAL A 333 -21.13 -11.10 -1.41
CA VAL A 333 -22.11 -12.18 -1.46
C VAL A 333 -21.46 -13.39 -2.14
N PRO A 334 -21.96 -14.61 -1.90
CA PRO A 334 -21.31 -15.81 -2.44
C PRO A 334 -21.16 -15.86 -3.97
N TYR A 335 -22.03 -15.21 -4.77
CA TYR A 335 -21.86 -15.21 -6.23
C TYR A 335 -22.43 -13.93 -6.82
N LEU A 336 -21.69 -12.82 -6.71
CA LEU A 336 -22.20 -11.52 -7.17
C LEU A 336 -22.50 -11.55 -8.67
N SER A 337 -21.65 -12.19 -9.47
CA SER A 337 -21.87 -12.44 -10.90
C SER A 337 -23.22 -13.08 -11.22
N LYS A 338 -23.75 -13.94 -10.34
CA LYS A 338 -24.98 -14.72 -10.55
C LYS A 338 -26.24 -14.07 -9.96
N THR A 339 -26.15 -12.91 -9.30
CA THR A 339 -27.34 -12.26 -8.71
C THR A 339 -28.21 -11.63 -9.80
N ALA A 340 -29.53 -11.74 -9.63
CA ALA A 340 -30.51 -11.25 -10.59
C ALA A 340 -30.56 -9.72 -10.61
N THR A 341 -30.63 -9.09 -9.43
CA THR A 341 -30.52 -7.63 -9.30
C THR A 341 -29.38 -7.23 -8.36
N LYS A 342 -28.89 -6.02 -8.56
CA LYS A 342 -27.83 -5.37 -7.79
C LYS A 342 -28.23 -3.92 -7.61
N GLU A 343 -28.43 -3.51 -6.36
CA GLU A 343 -28.81 -2.16 -6.00
C GLU A 343 -27.75 -1.59 -5.05
N LEU A 344 -27.33 -0.36 -5.30
CA LEU A 344 -26.46 0.38 -4.41
C LEU A 344 -27.28 1.44 -3.69
N HIS A 345 -27.42 1.32 -2.38
CA HIS A 345 -28.16 2.28 -1.56
C HIS A 345 -27.15 3.13 -0.80
N VAL A 346 -27.07 4.41 -1.15
CA VAL A 346 -26.14 5.34 -0.51
C VAL A 346 -26.92 6.24 0.43
N PHE A 347 -26.50 6.29 1.68
CA PHE A 347 -27.00 7.21 2.69
C PHE A 347 -25.87 8.16 3.05
N SER A 348 -26.21 9.43 3.26
CA SER A 348 -25.30 10.43 3.77
C SER A 348 -25.96 11.23 4.86
N ASP A 349 -25.17 11.66 5.83
CA ASP A 349 -25.60 12.54 6.91
C ASP A 349 -24.50 13.55 7.24
N ALA A 350 -24.91 14.70 7.75
CA ALA A 350 -24.03 15.81 8.09
C ALA A 350 -24.40 16.38 9.45
N SER A 351 -23.39 16.57 10.29
CA SER A 351 -23.51 17.22 11.59
C SER A 351 -22.45 18.31 11.74
N GLU A 352 -22.53 19.11 12.80
CA GLU A 352 -21.48 20.08 13.14
C GLU A 352 -20.11 19.42 13.42
N LYS A 353 -20.12 18.13 13.76
CA LYS A 353 -18.91 17.36 14.09
C LYS A 353 -18.25 16.79 12.84
N ALA A 354 -19.03 16.14 11.98
CA ALA A 354 -18.54 15.46 10.79
C ALA A 354 -19.64 15.22 9.74
N ILE A 355 -19.20 14.93 8.52
CA ILE A 355 -20.01 14.46 7.40
C ILE A 355 -19.62 13.01 7.13
N ALA A 356 -20.60 12.14 6.90
CA ALA A 356 -20.35 10.73 6.63
C ALA A 356 -21.27 10.20 5.53
N ALA A 357 -20.79 9.17 4.83
CA ALA A 357 -21.59 8.42 3.88
C ALA A 357 -21.45 6.91 4.11
N VAL A 358 -22.45 6.16 3.68
CA VAL A 358 -22.42 4.70 3.73
C VAL A 358 -23.15 4.17 2.51
N ALA A 359 -22.55 3.18 1.87
CA ALA A 359 -23.09 2.49 0.72
C ALA A 359 -23.45 1.05 1.08
N TYR A 360 -24.65 0.60 0.72
CA TYR A 360 -25.07 -0.78 0.92
C TYR A 360 -25.26 -1.44 -0.44
N LEU A 361 -24.65 -2.61 -0.62
CA LEU A 361 -24.93 -3.46 -1.76
C LEU A 361 -26.05 -4.43 -1.38
N ARG A 362 -27.21 -4.25 -2.03
CA ARG A 362 -28.34 -5.18 -1.94
C ARG A 362 -28.38 -6.01 -3.21
N THR A 363 -28.48 -7.32 -3.05
CA THR A 363 -28.64 -8.25 -4.17
C THR A 363 -29.84 -9.14 -3.94
N THR A 364 -30.56 -9.48 -4.99
CA THR A 364 -31.55 -10.56 -4.97
C THR A 364 -31.04 -11.74 -5.76
N ASP A 365 -31.25 -12.93 -5.22
CA ASP A 365 -31.09 -14.16 -5.99
C ASP A 365 -32.32 -14.43 -6.87
N SER A 366 -32.24 -15.47 -7.71
CA SER A 366 -33.33 -15.89 -8.59
C SER A 366 -34.58 -16.37 -7.83
N SER A 367 -34.48 -16.63 -6.52
CA SER A 367 -35.61 -16.96 -5.63
C SER A 367 -36.26 -15.73 -4.99
N GLY A 368 -35.71 -14.53 -5.18
CA GLY A 368 -36.25 -13.28 -4.66
C GLY A 368 -35.88 -12.96 -3.21
N GLU A 369 -35.01 -13.73 -2.56
CA GLU A 369 -34.57 -13.43 -1.20
C GLU A 369 -33.48 -12.33 -1.21
N PRO A 370 -33.65 -11.23 -0.45
CA PRO A 370 -32.67 -10.16 -0.41
C PRO A 370 -31.48 -10.52 0.49
N LYS A 371 -30.26 -10.34 -0.02
CA LYS A 371 -29.02 -10.36 0.77
C LYS A 371 -28.44 -8.95 0.83
N HIS A 372 -28.13 -8.48 2.03
CA HIS A 372 -27.57 -7.15 2.30
C HIS A 372 -26.15 -7.28 2.81
N ARG A 373 -25.19 -6.52 2.23
CA ARG A 373 -23.86 -6.34 2.83
C ARG A 373 -23.37 -4.89 2.76
N PHE A 374 -22.55 -4.55 3.73
CA PHE A 374 -22.19 -3.20 4.17
C PHE A 374 -20.90 -2.67 3.51
N HIS A 375 -20.89 -1.37 3.20
CA HIS A 375 -19.70 -0.56 2.92
C HIS A 375 -19.84 0.83 3.53
N SER A 376 -18.94 1.25 4.42
CA SER A 376 -18.88 2.65 4.89
C SER A 376 -17.83 3.46 4.12
N TRP A 377 -18.08 4.75 3.95
CA TRP A 377 -17.13 5.68 3.34
C TRP A 377 -17.16 7.03 4.07
N GLU A 378 -16.02 7.52 4.52
CA GLU A 378 -15.91 8.83 5.19
C GLU A 378 -15.14 9.79 4.29
N SER A 379 -15.55 11.07 4.26
CA SER A 379 -14.80 12.18 3.67
C SER A 379 -14.43 13.21 4.72
#